data_AF-A0A1G9AJW0-F1
#
_entry.id   AF-A0A1G9AJW0-F1
#
_cell.length_a   1.000
_cell.length_b   1.000
_cell.length_c   1.000
_cell.angle_alpha   90.00
_cell.angle_beta   90.00
_cell.angle_gamma   90.00
#
_symmetry.space_group_name_H-M   'P 1'
#
loop_
_entity.id
_entity.type
_entity.pdbx_description
1 polymer ?
#
loop_
_entity_poly.entity_id
_entity_poly.type
_entity_poly.pdbx_seq_one_letter_code
_entity_poly.pdbx_strand_id
1 'polypeptide(L)'
;MVDNVILYRAPSTVADVDEVGDWLEARIDAAVTVRDRFLDVHRTETLAERFAEARVSSPYERDTGNTMLGIVRYEERALENPEREGGVLYDGLQVQRALNSALLAAERGLETLHVPILDRAIGTWGDHDGRWHKRVNVLGQPALVSVPGLYEAPAKPDAYYKEQQRHALLSGDTPPREVLENQVEGEFLIEDDPRTTDALCGYVLQAYHYLETGESFCERETCRLYNAHYHEELIDAQLRDPQFCTAHARLYE
;
A
#
# COMPACT_ATOMS: atom_id res chain seq x y z
N MET A 1 -22.49 -4.70 6.32
CA MET A 1 -22.09 -4.29 7.66
C MET A 1 -20.89 -5.14 8.03
N VAL A 2 -19.77 -4.46 8.19
CA VAL A 2 -18.49 -5.02 8.61
C VAL A 2 -18.50 -5.08 10.12
N ASP A 3 -18.48 -6.29 10.68
CA ASP A 3 -18.53 -6.51 12.12
C ASP A 3 -17.12 -6.59 12.73
N ASN A 4 -16.14 -7.02 11.92
CA ASN A 4 -14.76 -7.23 12.35
C ASN A 4 -13.79 -6.66 11.33
N VAL A 5 -12.69 -6.06 11.81
CA VAL A 5 -11.53 -5.65 11.02
C VAL A 5 -10.30 -6.36 11.57
N ILE A 6 -9.60 -7.08 10.69
CA ILE A 6 -8.34 -7.74 11.04
C ILE A 6 -7.20 -7.04 10.29
N LEU A 7 -6.35 -6.36 11.05
CA LEU A 7 -5.12 -5.77 10.53
C LEU A 7 -3.98 -6.77 10.68
N TYR A 8 -3.12 -6.88 9.66
CA TYR A 8 -1.94 -7.75 9.73
C TYR A 8 -0.66 -6.92 9.71
N ARG A 9 0.26 -7.24 10.62
CA ARG A 9 1.54 -6.54 10.78
C ARG A 9 2.44 -6.67 9.56
N ALA A 10 3.28 -5.66 9.34
CA ALA A 10 4.44 -5.70 8.44
C ALA A 10 5.71 -5.40 9.26
N PRO A 11 6.25 -6.37 10.03
CA PRO A 11 7.33 -6.13 10.99
C PRO A 11 8.67 -5.71 10.35
N SER A 12 8.79 -5.84 9.03
CA SER A 12 9.91 -5.35 8.21
C SER A 12 9.81 -3.85 7.86
N THR A 13 8.78 -3.15 8.33
CA THR A 13 8.54 -1.72 8.06
C THR A 13 8.43 -0.93 9.35
N VAL A 14 8.55 0.41 9.26
CA VAL A 14 8.35 1.32 10.40
C VAL A 14 6.88 1.49 10.83
N ALA A 15 5.93 0.88 10.14
CA ALA A 15 4.51 1.03 10.43
C ALA A 15 4.11 0.37 11.76
N ASP A 16 3.59 1.16 12.69
CA ASP A 16 2.99 0.65 13.92
C ASP A 16 1.51 0.29 13.67
N VAL A 17 1.26 -0.99 13.40
CA VAL A 17 -0.09 -1.48 13.09
C VAL A 17 -0.99 -1.55 14.32
N ASP A 18 -0.45 -1.56 15.54
CA ASP A 18 -1.27 -1.43 16.75
C ASP A 18 -1.84 -0.03 16.86
N GLU A 19 -1.01 1.00 16.66
CA GLU A 19 -1.45 2.39 16.70
C GLU A 19 -2.51 2.68 15.61
N VAL A 20 -2.34 2.12 14.41
CA VAL A 20 -3.35 2.20 13.34
C VAL A 20 -4.67 1.52 13.78
N GLY A 21 -4.57 0.37 14.46
CA GLY A 21 -5.72 -0.36 14.99
C GLY A 21 -6.48 0.43 16.04
N ASP A 22 -5.77 0.95 17.04
CA ASP A 22 -6.32 1.78 18.12
C ASP A 22 -6.99 3.04 17.55
N TRP A 23 -6.35 3.69 16.57
CA TRP A 23 -6.90 4.87 15.91
C TRP A 23 -8.18 4.56 15.13
N LEU A 24 -8.24 3.41 14.47
CA LEU A 24 -9.39 2.97 13.69
C LEU A 24 -10.55 2.57 14.59
N GLU A 25 -10.30 1.77 15.63
CA GLU A 25 -11.32 1.26 16.56
C GLU A 25 -12.10 2.40 17.21
N ALA A 26 -11.44 3.52 17.52
CA ALA A 26 -12.09 4.70 18.08
C ALA A 26 -13.11 5.38 17.15
N ARG A 27 -13.18 4.99 15.86
CA ARG A 27 -13.95 5.69 14.82
C ARG A 27 -14.99 4.84 14.10
N ILE A 28 -15.01 3.52 14.32
CA ILE A 28 -15.88 2.60 13.59
C ILE A 28 -16.70 1.73 14.55
N ASP A 29 -17.85 1.25 14.09
CA ASP A 29 -18.69 0.31 14.84
C ASP A 29 -18.35 -1.14 14.44
N ALA A 30 -17.08 -1.52 14.59
CA ALA A 30 -16.57 -2.86 14.31
C ALA A 30 -15.42 -3.21 15.26
N ALA A 31 -15.28 -4.49 15.61
CA ALA A 31 -14.17 -4.94 16.44
C ALA A 31 -12.87 -4.92 15.62
N VAL A 32 -11.81 -4.31 16.15
CA VAL A 32 -10.49 -4.28 15.49
C VAL A 32 -9.56 -5.28 16.16
N THR A 33 -8.89 -6.12 15.38
CA THR A 33 -7.89 -7.07 15.89
C THR A 33 -6.62 -7.00 15.05
N VAL A 34 -5.47 -6.95 15.71
CA VAL A 34 -4.17 -7.02 15.06
C VAL A 34 -3.63 -8.44 15.14
N ARG A 35 -3.21 -8.99 14.00
CA ARG A 35 -2.56 -10.31 13.89
C ARG A 35 -1.13 -10.15 13.35
N ASP A 36 -0.33 -11.20 13.57
CA ASP A 36 1.00 -11.32 12.95
C ASP A 36 0.91 -11.24 11.41
N ARG A 37 2.07 -11.08 10.77
CA ARG A 37 2.18 -10.89 9.33
C ARG A 37 1.35 -11.89 8.52
N PHE A 38 0.52 -11.37 7.62
CA PHE A 38 -0.42 -12.19 6.82
C PHE A 38 0.30 -13.34 6.09
N LEU A 39 1.46 -13.03 5.51
CA LEU A 39 2.28 -13.94 4.72
C LEU A 39 2.93 -15.06 5.56
N ASP A 40 2.82 -14.98 6.89
CA ASP A 40 3.29 -15.99 7.83
C ASP A 40 2.10 -16.78 8.39
N VAL A 41 1.04 -16.09 8.83
CA VAL A 41 -0.17 -16.70 9.41
C VAL A 41 -0.95 -17.54 8.40
N HIS A 42 -1.06 -17.06 7.15
CA HIS A 42 -1.83 -17.72 6.09
C HIS A 42 -0.90 -18.29 5.00
N ARG A 43 0.34 -18.64 5.34
CA ARG A 43 1.30 -19.17 4.37
C ARG A 43 0.80 -20.50 3.80
N THR A 44 0.78 -20.60 2.47
CA THR A 44 0.48 -21.85 1.74
C THR A 44 1.64 -22.25 0.85
N GLU A 45 1.73 -23.53 0.49
CA GLU A 45 2.78 -24.06 -0.39
C GLU A 45 2.79 -23.38 -1.78
N THR A 46 1.63 -22.92 -2.26
CA THR A 46 1.48 -22.27 -3.57
C THR A 46 1.72 -20.76 -3.54
N LEU A 47 1.92 -20.16 -2.35
CA LEU A 47 1.93 -18.70 -2.22
C LEU A 47 3.14 -18.09 -2.95
N ALA A 48 4.31 -18.73 -2.86
CA ALA A 48 5.51 -18.30 -3.56
C ALA A 48 5.32 -18.31 -5.09
N GLU A 49 4.68 -19.35 -5.63
CA GLU A 49 4.37 -19.44 -7.07
C GLU A 49 3.41 -18.34 -7.51
N ARG A 50 2.35 -18.07 -6.72
CA ARG A 50 1.39 -16.99 -7.02
C ARG A 50 2.04 -15.60 -6.99
N PHE A 51 2.96 -15.35 -6.06
CA PHE A 51 3.72 -14.11 -6.04
C PHE A 51 4.67 -13.99 -7.24
N ALA A 52 5.28 -15.10 -7.68
CA ALA A 52 6.13 -15.14 -8.86
C ALA A 52 5.35 -14.78 -10.14
N GLU A 53 4.11 -15.29 -10.27
CA GLU A 53 3.17 -14.93 -11.35
C GLU A 53 2.74 -13.47 -11.29
N ALA A 54 2.55 -12.92 -10.08
CA ALA A 54 2.10 -11.55 -9.89
C ALA A 54 3.17 -10.49 -10.17
N ARG A 55 4.45 -10.85 -10.37
CA ARG A 55 5.51 -9.86 -10.59
C ARG A 55 5.29 -9.06 -11.86
N VAL A 56 5.44 -7.74 -11.78
CA VAL A 56 5.50 -6.87 -12.94
C VAL A 56 6.93 -6.89 -13.48
N SER A 57 7.08 -7.41 -14.70
CA SER A 57 8.38 -7.52 -15.38
C SER A 57 8.75 -6.25 -16.15
N SER A 58 7.75 -5.53 -16.66
CA SER A 58 7.91 -4.30 -17.43
C SER A 58 6.77 -3.33 -17.11
N PRO A 59 7.06 -2.03 -16.91
CA PRO A 59 6.02 -1.04 -16.62
C PRO A 59 5.08 -0.79 -17.81
N TYR A 60 5.46 -1.14 -19.03
CA TYR A 60 4.71 -0.86 -20.26
C TYR A 60 4.11 -2.11 -20.91
N GLU A 61 4.26 -3.28 -20.29
CA GLU A 61 3.65 -4.52 -20.76
C GLU A 61 2.66 -5.02 -19.71
N ARG A 62 1.47 -5.41 -20.15
CA ARG A 62 0.41 -5.86 -19.24
C ARG A 62 0.72 -7.23 -18.63
N ASP A 63 1.47 -8.05 -19.34
CA ASP A 63 1.80 -9.40 -18.88
C ASP A 63 2.66 -9.34 -17.61
N THR A 64 2.37 -10.24 -16.68
CA THR A 64 3.09 -10.35 -15.42
C THR A 64 4.09 -11.52 -15.47
N GLY A 65 4.61 -11.90 -14.31
CA GLY A 65 5.69 -12.84 -14.16
C GLY A 65 5.34 -14.28 -14.53
N ASN A 66 6.25 -15.18 -14.21
CA ASN A 66 6.14 -16.60 -14.50
C ASN A 66 6.72 -17.43 -13.35
N THR A 67 6.52 -18.74 -13.43
CA THR A 67 6.89 -19.71 -12.39
C THR A 67 8.23 -20.39 -12.66
N MET A 68 9.16 -19.75 -13.38
CA MET A 68 10.52 -20.27 -13.50
C MET A 68 11.13 -20.49 -12.10
N LEU A 69 11.80 -21.63 -11.91
CA LEU A 69 12.30 -22.08 -10.60
C LEU A 69 13.10 -21.01 -9.85
N GLY A 70 13.90 -20.20 -10.55
CA GLY A 70 14.68 -19.12 -9.93
C GLY A 70 13.81 -18.00 -9.33
N ILE A 71 12.68 -17.69 -9.94
CA ILE A 71 11.73 -16.67 -9.50
C ILE A 71 10.95 -17.19 -8.29
N VAL A 72 10.41 -18.41 -8.37
CA VAL A 72 9.71 -19.05 -7.24
C VAL A 72 10.63 -19.15 -6.03
N ARG A 73 11.88 -19.60 -6.21
CA ARG A 73 12.87 -19.66 -5.13
C ARG A 73 13.23 -18.31 -4.54
N TYR A 74 13.16 -17.23 -5.33
CA TYR A 74 13.28 -15.90 -4.75
C TYR A 74 12.08 -15.62 -3.84
N GLU A 75 10.85 -15.91 -4.29
CA GLU A 75 9.67 -15.65 -3.46
C GLU A 75 9.65 -16.47 -2.18
N GLU A 76 10.03 -17.74 -2.23
CA GLU A 76 10.21 -18.57 -1.04
C GLU A 76 11.14 -17.88 -0.04
N ARG A 77 12.31 -17.42 -0.49
CA ARG A 77 13.27 -16.71 0.36
C ARG A 77 12.74 -15.37 0.87
N ALA A 78 12.02 -14.61 0.06
CA ALA A 78 11.46 -13.31 0.44
C ALA A 78 10.24 -13.44 1.37
N LEU A 79 9.53 -14.56 1.31
CA LEU A 79 8.50 -14.90 2.30
C LEU A 79 9.16 -15.27 3.63
N GLU A 80 10.20 -16.11 3.60
CA GLU A 80 10.96 -16.52 4.79
C GLU A 80 11.76 -15.37 5.45
N ASN A 81 12.36 -14.49 4.65
CA ASN A 81 13.28 -13.43 5.06
C ASN A 81 12.83 -12.11 4.39
N PRO A 82 11.74 -11.47 4.86
CA PRO A 82 11.18 -10.26 4.26
C PRO A 82 12.18 -9.13 4.04
N GLU A 83 13.15 -8.97 4.95
CA GLU A 83 14.18 -7.95 4.90
C GLU A 83 15.17 -8.10 3.73
N ARG A 84 15.08 -9.23 3.00
CA ARG A 84 15.89 -9.51 1.81
C ARG A 84 15.10 -9.40 0.51
N GLU A 85 13.84 -8.98 0.60
CA GLU A 85 13.08 -8.55 -0.57
C GLU A 85 13.78 -7.34 -1.21
N GLY A 86 13.63 -7.18 -2.52
CA GLY A 86 14.27 -6.08 -3.24
C GLY A 86 13.35 -5.59 -4.34
N GLY A 87 13.04 -4.30 -4.32
CA GLY A 87 12.20 -3.49 -5.22
C GLY A 87 11.40 -4.16 -6.36
N VAL A 88 10.73 -5.28 -6.10
CA VAL A 88 9.83 -5.91 -7.06
C VAL A 88 8.47 -5.20 -6.96
N LEU A 89 7.91 -4.87 -8.12
CA LEU A 89 6.53 -4.43 -8.22
C LEU A 89 5.64 -5.65 -8.48
N TYR A 90 4.54 -5.77 -7.75
CA TYR A 90 3.55 -6.82 -7.97
C TYR A 90 2.23 -6.26 -8.51
N ASP A 91 1.54 -7.03 -9.34
CA ASP A 91 0.13 -6.81 -9.66
C ASP A 91 -0.71 -6.98 -8.39
N GLY A 92 -1.20 -5.87 -7.86
CA GLY A 92 -1.99 -5.82 -6.64
C GLY A 92 -3.29 -6.63 -6.73
N LEU A 93 -3.89 -6.78 -7.91
CA LEU A 93 -5.10 -7.60 -8.09
C LEU A 93 -4.77 -9.11 -8.09
N GLN A 94 -3.61 -9.50 -8.61
CA GLN A 94 -3.14 -10.90 -8.48
C GLN A 94 -2.74 -11.21 -7.04
N VAL A 95 -2.01 -10.31 -6.37
CA VAL A 95 -1.69 -10.45 -4.94
C VAL A 95 -2.98 -10.55 -4.10
N GLN A 96 -3.95 -9.67 -4.32
CA GLN A 96 -5.23 -9.70 -3.59
C GLN A 96 -5.93 -11.06 -3.75
N ARG A 97 -6.00 -11.60 -4.97
CA ARG A 97 -6.57 -12.93 -5.24
C ARG A 97 -5.78 -14.06 -4.58
N ALA A 98 -4.45 -13.96 -4.56
CA ALA A 98 -3.59 -14.91 -3.89
C ALA A 98 -3.84 -14.93 -2.37
N LEU A 99 -3.89 -13.76 -1.73
CA LEU A 99 -4.14 -13.64 -0.30
C LEU A 99 -5.58 -14.06 0.06
N ASN A 100 -6.58 -13.66 -0.74
CA ASN A 100 -7.96 -14.10 -0.55
C ASN A 100 -8.07 -15.63 -0.61
N SER A 101 -7.35 -16.27 -1.54
CA SER A 101 -7.35 -17.74 -1.67
C SER A 101 -6.65 -18.44 -0.52
N ALA A 102 -5.76 -17.76 0.21
CA ALA A 102 -5.03 -18.31 1.35
C ALA A 102 -5.83 -18.22 2.67
N LEU A 103 -6.74 -17.26 2.80
CA LEU A 103 -7.62 -17.11 3.97
C LEU A 103 -8.43 -18.38 4.25
N LEU A 104 -8.76 -18.66 5.51
CA LEU A 104 -9.71 -19.71 5.86
C LEU A 104 -11.09 -19.38 5.29
N ALA A 105 -11.77 -20.36 4.68
CA ALA A 105 -13.07 -20.12 4.03
C ALA A 105 -14.12 -19.50 4.97
N ALA A 106 -14.05 -19.80 6.27
CA ALA A 106 -14.94 -19.26 7.29
C ALA A 106 -14.70 -17.77 7.61
N GLU A 107 -13.54 -17.20 7.26
CA GLU A 107 -13.19 -15.80 7.52
C GLU A 107 -13.34 -14.91 6.26
N ARG A 108 -13.70 -15.48 5.10
CA ARG A 108 -13.75 -14.73 3.82
C ARG A 108 -15.03 -13.92 3.59
N GLY A 109 -15.97 -13.95 4.52
CA GLY A 109 -17.22 -13.22 4.39
C GLY A 109 -17.03 -11.70 4.39
N LEU A 110 -18.10 -10.96 4.07
CA LEU A 110 -18.06 -9.49 4.01
C LEU A 110 -18.24 -8.85 5.40
N GLU A 111 -18.59 -9.65 6.40
CA GLU A 111 -18.65 -9.27 7.82
C GLU A 111 -17.27 -9.09 8.45
N THR A 112 -16.20 -9.57 7.82
CA THR A 112 -14.82 -9.47 8.32
C THR A 112 -13.93 -8.81 7.29
N LEU A 113 -13.50 -7.57 7.48
CA LEU A 113 -12.51 -6.95 6.63
C LEU A 113 -11.10 -7.44 7.00
N HIS A 114 -10.37 -7.99 6.03
CA HIS A 114 -8.95 -8.29 6.18
C HIS A 114 -8.11 -7.20 5.54
N VAL A 115 -7.17 -6.61 6.30
CA VAL A 115 -6.25 -5.57 5.80
C VAL A 115 -4.79 -5.97 6.04
N PRO A 116 -4.15 -6.65 5.08
CA PRO A 116 -2.71 -6.87 5.13
C PRO A 116 -1.95 -5.57 4.88
N ILE A 117 -1.17 -5.14 5.86
CA ILE A 117 -0.12 -4.15 5.65
C ILE A 117 1.06 -4.91 5.01
N LEU A 118 1.55 -4.39 3.88
CA LEU A 118 2.56 -5.05 3.06
C LEU A 118 3.85 -4.23 3.02
N ASP A 119 4.95 -4.96 3.14
CA ASP A 119 6.32 -4.52 2.92
C ASP A 119 6.73 -4.54 1.44
N ARG A 120 5.75 -4.64 0.53
CA ARG A 120 5.97 -4.84 -0.92
C ARG A 120 5.25 -3.78 -1.73
N ALA A 121 5.91 -3.28 -2.77
CA ALA A 121 5.31 -2.36 -3.72
C ALA A 121 4.26 -3.08 -4.58
N ILE A 122 3.04 -2.52 -4.64
CA ILE A 122 1.96 -3.05 -5.48
C ILE A 122 1.56 -2.01 -6.52
N GLY A 123 1.02 -2.50 -7.64
CA GLY A 123 0.49 -1.65 -8.69
C GLY A 123 -0.72 -2.26 -9.39
N THR A 124 -1.35 -1.45 -10.23
CA THR A 124 -2.49 -1.86 -11.06
C THR A 124 -2.26 -1.38 -12.49
N TRP A 125 -2.72 -2.16 -13.48
CA TRP A 125 -2.62 -1.78 -14.88
C TRP A 125 -3.62 -0.66 -15.21
N GLY A 126 -3.13 0.43 -15.78
CA GLY A 126 -3.95 1.53 -16.27
C GLY A 126 -4.42 1.26 -17.69
N ASP A 127 -5.67 0.83 -17.88
CA ASP A 127 -6.23 0.63 -19.23
C ASP A 127 -6.30 1.94 -20.04
N HIS A 128 -6.27 3.10 -19.37
CA HIS A 128 -6.37 4.43 -19.98
C HIS A 128 -5.07 4.94 -20.61
N ASP A 129 -3.91 4.51 -20.09
CA ASP A 129 -2.59 4.97 -20.54
C ASP A 129 -1.60 3.84 -20.83
N GLY A 130 -2.03 2.57 -20.66
CA GLY A 130 -1.29 1.39 -21.09
C GLY A 130 0.00 1.16 -20.30
N ARG A 131 -0.01 1.42 -18.99
CA ARG A 131 1.14 1.17 -18.11
C ARG A 131 0.74 0.78 -16.69
N TRP A 132 1.68 0.20 -15.96
CA TRP A 132 1.54 -0.08 -14.53
C TRP A 132 1.66 1.19 -13.70
N HIS A 133 0.71 1.37 -12.78
CA HIS A 133 0.72 2.43 -11.78
C HIS A 133 0.88 1.83 -10.41
N LYS A 134 1.89 2.28 -9.66
CA LYS A 134 2.01 1.93 -8.24
C LYS A 134 0.79 2.44 -7.47
N ARG A 135 0.44 1.75 -6.39
CA ARG A 135 -0.71 2.06 -5.54
C ARG A 135 -0.31 1.97 -4.07
N VAL A 136 -0.88 2.86 -3.26
CA VAL A 136 -0.81 2.73 -1.80
C VAL A 136 -1.75 1.62 -1.34
N ASN A 137 -2.97 1.58 -1.85
CA ASN A 137 -3.92 0.53 -1.51
C ASN A 137 -4.61 -0.08 -2.73
N VAL A 138 -5.14 -1.29 -2.53
CA VAL A 138 -6.07 -1.95 -3.43
C VAL A 138 -7.28 -2.33 -2.60
N LEU A 139 -8.38 -1.60 -2.82
CA LEU A 139 -9.66 -1.84 -2.13
C LEU A 139 -10.25 -3.19 -2.57
N GLY A 140 -11.12 -3.77 -1.72
CA GLY A 140 -11.70 -5.10 -1.93
C GLY A 140 -11.42 -6.03 -0.74
N GLN A 141 -11.40 -7.34 -0.99
CA GLN A 141 -11.28 -8.34 0.07
C GLN A 141 -10.22 -9.41 -0.28
N PRO A 142 -9.11 -9.51 0.46
CA PRO A 142 -8.65 -8.54 1.47
C PRO A 142 -8.34 -7.18 0.83
N ALA A 143 -8.43 -6.10 1.60
CA ALA A 143 -7.92 -4.81 1.16
C ALA A 143 -6.42 -4.75 1.39
N LEU A 144 -5.63 -4.44 0.36
CA LEU A 144 -4.17 -4.38 0.49
C LEU A 144 -3.74 -2.96 0.80
N VAL A 145 -2.79 -2.78 1.72
CA VAL A 145 -2.14 -1.49 1.97
C VAL A 145 -0.63 -1.69 1.93
N SER A 146 0.06 -0.97 1.04
CA SER A 146 1.49 -1.08 0.77
C SER A 146 2.23 0.08 1.40
N VAL A 147 3.14 -0.23 2.33
CA VAL A 147 4.03 0.78 2.93
C VAL A 147 4.95 1.40 1.86
N PRO A 148 5.62 0.62 0.98
CA PRO A 148 6.36 1.22 -0.14
C PRO A 148 5.49 2.07 -1.06
N GLY A 149 4.22 1.70 -1.22
CA GLY A 149 3.25 2.48 -1.98
C GLY A 149 3.15 3.93 -1.50
N LEU A 150 3.24 4.21 -0.19
CA LEU A 150 3.11 5.57 0.36
C LEU A 150 4.12 6.56 -0.22
N TYR A 151 5.38 6.14 -0.37
CA TYR A 151 6.46 7.00 -0.80
C TYR A 151 6.88 6.79 -2.26
N GLU A 152 6.36 5.74 -2.92
CA GLU A 152 6.67 5.44 -4.33
C GLU A 152 5.54 5.71 -5.31
N ALA A 153 4.27 5.62 -4.87
CA ALA A 153 3.14 5.69 -5.77
C ALA A 153 2.75 7.12 -6.14
N PRO A 154 2.60 8.07 -5.19
CA PRO A 154 2.28 9.44 -5.55
C PRO A 154 3.47 10.11 -6.24
N ALA A 155 3.19 10.93 -7.24
CA ALA A 155 4.21 11.73 -7.90
C ALA A 155 4.85 12.70 -6.89
N LYS A 156 6.17 12.89 -7.00
CA LYS A 156 6.91 13.84 -6.16
C LYS A 156 6.74 15.28 -6.67
N PRO A 157 7.05 16.30 -5.86
CA PRO A 157 7.02 17.68 -6.32
C PRO A 157 7.97 17.93 -7.49
N ASP A 158 7.65 18.90 -8.35
CA ASP A 158 8.47 19.28 -9.52
C ASP A 158 9.93 19.56 -9.19
N ALA A 159 10.21 20.11 -8.00
CA ALA A 159 11.56 20.38 -7.52
C ALA A 159 12.43 19.12 -7.49
N TYR A 160 11.84 17.96 -7.14
CA TYR A 160 12.52 16.67 -7.14
C TYR A 160 13.04 16.30 -8.53
N TYR A 161 12.19 16.44 -9.56
CA TYR A 161 12.55 16.12 -10.93
C TYR A 161 13.55 17.12 -11.53
N LYS A 162 13.46 18.40 -11.14
CA LYS A 162 14.44 19.43 -11.55
C LYS A 162 15.84 19.11 -11.03
N GLU A 163 15.96 18.73 -9.76
CA GLU A 163 17.25 18.33 -9.20
C GLU A 163 17.75 17.00 -9.79
N GLN A 164 16.87 16.03 -10.01
CA GLN A 164 17.21 14.79 -10.73
C GLN A 164 17.79 15.07 -12.12
N GLN A 165 17.16 15.97 -12.89
CA GLN A 165 17.62 16.35 -14.22
C GLN A 165 18.95 17.12 -14.16
N ARG A 166 19.10 18.03 -13.20
CA ARG A 166 20.34 18.77 -12.98
C ARG A 166 21.51 17.83 -12.69
N HIS A 167 21.30 16.85 -11.84
CA HIS A 167 22.32 15.83 -11.55
C HIS A 167 22.65 15.01 -12.80
N ALA A 168 21.65 14.48 -13.51
CA ALA A 168 21.89 13.71 -14.74
C ALA A 168 22.71 14.49 -15.77
N LEU A 169 22.49 15.81 -15.90
CA LEU A 169 23.27 16.69 -16.77
C LEU A 169 24.72 16.89 -16.31
N LEU A 170 24.98 16.86 -15.00
CA LEU A 170 26.30 17.10 -14.41
C LEU A 170 27.14 15.82 -14.30
N SER A 171 26.54 14.71 -13.89
CA SER A 171 27.22 13.44 -13.65
C SER A 171 27.06 12.42 -14.78
N GLY A 172 26.18 12.64 -15.76
CA GLY A 172 25.86 11.68 -16.81
C GLY A 172 24.94 10.54 -16.37
N ASP A 173 24.77 10.35 -15.06
CA ASP A 173 23.90 9.35 -14.44
C ASP A 173 22.88 10.01 -13.49
N THR A 174 21.73 9.36 -13.33
CA THR A 174 20.75 9.70 -12.30
C THR A 174 21.27 9.23 -10.93
N PRO A 175 21.38 10.13 -9.93
CA PRO A 175 21.82 9.76 -8.60
C PRO A 175 20.83 8.81 -7.92
N PRO A 176 21.30 8.01 -6.92
CA PRO A 176 20.41 7.18 -6.12
C PRO A 176 19.26 7.98 -5.52
N ARG A 177 18.09 7.34 -5.39
CA ARG A 177 16.87 7.97 -4.90
C ARG A 177 17.06 8.68 -3.55
N GLU A 178 17.69 8.00 -2.60
CA GLU A 178 18.01 8.49 -1.25
C GLU A 178 18.84 9.79 -1.29
N VAL A 179 19.75 9.92 -2.27
CA VAL A 179 20.59 11.11 -2.42
C VAL A 179 19.74 12.32 -2.87
N LEU A 180 18.83 12.12 -3.82
CA LEU A 180 17.92 13.17 -4.27
C LEU A 180 16.94 13.58 -3.17
N GLU A 181 16.42 12.61 -2.42
CA GLU A 181 15.48 12.86 -1.33
C GLU A 181 16.08 13.71 -0.22
N ASN A 182 17.36 13.51 0.11
CA ASN A 182 18.06 14.32 1.10
C ASN A 182 18.42 15.74 0.62
N GLN A 183 18.40 15.99 -0.69
CA GLN A 183 18.81 17.27 -1.29
C GLN A 183 17.64 18.20 -1.58
N VAL A 184 16.43 17.66 -1.64
CA VAL A 184 15.23 18.42 -1.96
C VAL A 184 14.43 18.59 -0.68
N GLU A 185 14.48 19.80 -0.11
CA GLU A 185 13.50 20.21 0.90
C GLU A 185 12.12 20.18 0.25
N GLY A 186 11.23 19.32 0.75
CA GLY A 186 9.91 19.17 0.17
C GLY A 186 8.97 18.36 1.05
N GLU A 187 7.68 18.54 0.79
CA GLU A 187 6.61 17.77 1.42
C GLU A 187 6.40 16.49 0.61
N PHE A 188 7.23 15.49 0.87
CA PHE A 188 7.02 14.12 0.40
C PHE A 188 7.45 13.13 1.49
N LEU A 189 7.00 11.88 1.37
CA LEU A 189 7.38 10.77 2.24
C LEU A 189 8.57 10.04 1.62
N ILE A 190 9.40 9.46 2.47
CA ILE A 190 10.54 8.64 2.09
C ILE A 190 10.44 7.25 2.71
N GLU A 191 11.37 6.37 2.37
CA GLU A 191 11.51 5.09 3.06
C GLU A 191 11.79 5.33 4.56
N ASP A 192 11.16 4.52 5.41
CA ASP A 192 11.23 4.64 6.87
C ASP A 192 10.81 6.00 7.46
N ASP A 193 9.97 6.76 6.73
CA ASP A 193 9.47 8.06 7.22
C ASP A 193 8.68 7.90 8.52
N PRO A 194 8.97 8.69 9.58
CA PRO A 194 8.27 8.58 10.86
C PRO A 194 6.78 8.89 10.80
N ARG A 195 6.30 9.52 9.71
CA ARG A 195 4.88 9.83 9.48
C ARG A 195 4.10 8.65 8.88
N THR A 196 4.77 7.52 8.58
CA THR A 196 4.17 6.33 7.95
C THR A 196 2.94 5.85 8.69
N THR A 197 3.02 5.66 10.02
CA THR A 197 1.90 5.16 10.84
C THR A 197 0.66 6.03 10.70
N ASP A 198 0.79 7.35 10.89
CA ASP A 198 -0.35 8.27 10.80
C ASP A 198 -0.93 8.34 9.37
N ALA A 199 -0.07 8.25 8.36
CA ALA A 199 -0.52 8.22 6.96
C ALA A 199 -1.34 6.95 6.65
N LEU A 200 -0.96 5.80 7.20
CA LEU A 200 -1.66 4.53 6.98
C LEU A 200 -3.08 4.51 7.55
N CYS A 201 -3.34 5.27 8.63
CA CYS A 201 -4.65 5.34 9.27
C CYS A 201 -5.77 5.64 8.27
N GLY A 202 -5.59 6.64 7.39
CA GLY A 202 -6.62 6.95 6.39
C GLY A 202 -6.75 5.88 5.30
N TYR A 203 -5.66 5.24 4.86
CA TYR A 203 -5.74 4.16 3.88
C TYR A 203 -6.42 2.89 4.41
N VAL A 204 -6.24 2.58 5.69
CA VAL A 204 -6.98 1.50 6.37
C VAL A 204 -8.46 1.88 6.52
N LEU A 205 -8.76 3.14 6.88
CA LEU A 205 -10.13 3.62 6.93
C LEU A 205 -10.82 3.61 5.56
N GLN A 206 -10.09 3.90 4.46
CA GLN A 206 -10.60 3.76 3.10
C GLN A 206 -11.04 2.33 2.80
N ALA A 207 -10.29 1.32 3.26
CA ALA A 207 -10.66 -0.07 3.11
C ALA A 207 -11.96 -0.42 3.87
N TYR A 208 -12.08 0.06 5.11
CA TYR A 208 -13.30 -0.09 5.91
C TYR A 208 -14.49 0.60 5.25
N HIS A 209 -14.33 1.87 4.90
CA HIS A 209 -15.37 2.68 4.27
C HIS A 209 -15.88 2.01 2.99
N TYR A 210 -14.98 1.58 2.11
CA TYR A 210 -15.36 0.91 0.87
C TYR A 210 -16.15 -0.38 1.10
N LEU A 211 -15.75 -1.22 2.06
CA LEU A 211 -16.47 -2.47 2.33
C LEU A 211 -17.84 -2.20 2.99
N GLU A 212 -17.94 -1.16 3.82
CA GLU A 212 -19.17 -0.81 4.52
C GLU A 212 -20.20 -0.11 3.61
N THR A 213 -19.75 0.81 2.76
CA THR A 213 -20.65 1.70 1.98
C THR A 213 -20.69 1.35 0.50
N GLY A 214 -19.65 0.70 -0.03
CA GLY A 214 -19.42 0.53 -1.47
C GLY A 214 -18.87 1.78 -2.16
N GLU A 215 -18.64 2.87 -1.43
CA GLU A 215 -18.06 4.11 -1.96
C GLU A 215 -16.53 4.02 -1.98
N SER A 216 -15.91 4.42 -3.10
CA SER A 216 -14.47 4.23 -3.31
C SER A 216 -13.61 5.29 -2.60
N PHE A 217 -13.57 6.50 -3.14
CA PHE A 217 -12.74 7.59 -2.62
C PHE A 217 -13.53 8.89 -2.55
N CYS A 218 -13.21 9.72 -1.56
CA CYS A 218 -13.75 11.06 -1.46
C CYS A 218 -13.19 11.95 -2.58
N GLU A 219 -13.99 12.90 -3.06
CA GLU A 219 -13.56 13.91 -4.03
C GLU A 219 -12.84 15.11 -3.39
N ARG A 220 -12.79 15.19 -2.05
CA ARG A 220 -12.16 16.31 -1.34
C ARG A 220 -10.71 15.97 -1.00
N GLU A 221 -9.78 16.66 -1.65
CA GLU A 221 -8.32 16.48 -1.53
C GLU A 221 -7.81 16.47 -0.09
N THR A 222 -8.41 17.25 0.81
CA THR A 222 -8.00 17.33 2.22
C THR A 222 -8.66 16.28 3.12
N CYS A 223 -9.43 15.34 2.58
CA CYS A 223 -10.07 14.29 3.38
C CYS A 223 -9.19 13.04 3.42
N ARG A 224 -9.05 12.38 4.57
CA ARG A 224 -8.34 11.09 4.68
C ARG A 224 -8.85 9.98 3.74
N LEU A 225 -10.06 10.11 3.20
CA LEU A 225 -10.62 9.20 2.20
C LEU A 225 -10.31 9.57 0.74
N TYR A 226 -9.50 10.60 0.49
CA TYR A 226 -9.04 11.01 -0.84
C TYR A 226 -7.98 10.05 -1.39
N ASN A 227 -8.02 9.82 -2.71
CA ASN A 227 -7.01 9.07 -3.43
C ASN A 227 -5.94 10.02 -4.00
N ALA A 228 -4.91 10.28 -3.21
CA ALA A 228 -3.82 11.17 -3.59
C ALA A 228 -2.97 10.61 -4.74
N HIS A 229 -2.73 11.45 -5.75
CA HIS A 229 -1.87 11.13 -6.91
C HIS A 229 -0.52 11.84 -6.81
N TYR A 230 -0.44 12.91 -6.02
CA TYR A 230 0.78 13.64 -5.69
C TYR A 230 1.09 13.56 -4.19
N HIS A 231 2.36 13.69 -3.85
CA HIS A 231 2.80 13.67 -2.44
C HIS A 231 2.25 14.84 -1.63
N GLU A 232 2.10 16.01 -2.23
CA GLU A 232 1.49 17.19 -1.58
C GLU A 232 0.03 16.87 -1.18
N GLU A 233 -0.75 16.29 -2.10
CA GLU A 233 -2.12 15.85 -1.82
C GLU A 233 -2.16 14.75 -0.75
N LEU A 234 -1.20 13.82 -0.75
CA LEU A 234 -1.13 12.77 0.27
C LEU A 234 -0.93 13.40 1.65
N ILE A 235 0.00 14.34 1.77
CA ILE A 235 0.28 15.03 3.03
C ILE A 235 -0.92 15.86 3.47
N ASP A 236 -1.58 16.55 2.55
CA ASP A 236 -2.81 17.29 2.83
C ASP A 236 -3.94 16.38 3.32
N ALA A 237 -4.18 15.26 2.66
CA ALA A 237 -5.23 14.32 2.99
C ALA A 237 -4.97 13.57 4.30
N GLN A 238 -3.73 13.12 4.49
CA GLN A 238 -3.39 12.13 5.51
C GLN A 238 -2.80 12.75 6.77
N LEU A 239 -2.11 13.89 6.69
CA LEU A 239 -1.26 14.39 7.78
C LEU A 239 -1.60 15.81 8.24
N ARG A 240 -2.60 16.46 7.64
CA ARG A 240 -3.04 17.81 8.01
C ARG A 240 -4.47 17.83 8.52
N ASP A 241 -4.78 18.86 9.30
CA ASP A 241 -6.13 19.15 9.75
C ASP A 241 -6.88 20.04 8.73
N PRO A 242 -8.21 19.89 8.60
CA PRO A 242 -9.04 18.87 9.26
C PRO A 242 -8.85 17.47 8.63
N GLN A 243 -8.93 16.41 9.45
CA GLN A 243 -8.76 15.02 8.99
C GLN A 243 -9.83 14.58 7.97
N PHE A 244 -11.02 15.18 8.04
CA PHE A 244 -12.16 14.79 7.21
C PHE A 244 -12.88 15.99 6.60
N CYS A 245 -13.53 15.77 5.46
CA CYS A 245 -14.54 16.71 4.97
C CYS A 245 -15.78 16.66 5.88
N THR A 246 -16.63 17.69 5.83
CA THR A 246 -17.83 17.80 6.70
C THR A 246 -18.75 16.58 6.65
N ALA A 247 -18.81 15.87 5.52
CA ALA A 247 -19.61 14.65 5.40
C ALA A 247 -19.00 13.49 6.20
N HIS A 248 -17.71 13.22 5.99
CA HIS A 248 -17.00 12.11 6.65
C HIS A 248 -16.67 12.38 8.12
N ALA A 249 -16.53 13.65 8.52
CA ALA A 249 -16.41 14.03 9.92
C ALA A 249 -17.62 13.54 10.74
N ARG A 250 -18.84 13.55 10.18
CA ARG A 250 -20.04 13.04 10.86
C ARG A 250 -20.03 11.53 11.06
N LEU A 251 -19.16 10.81 10.35
CA LEU A 251 -19.06 9.35 10.42
C LEU A 251 -17.88 8.91 11.30
N TYR A 252 -16.78 9.67 11.30
CA TYR A 252 -15.47 9.23 11.81
C TYR A 252 -14.81 10.19 12.81
N GLU A 253 -15.47 11.27 13.23
CA GLU A 253 -15.10 12.12 14.38
C GLU A 253 -16.11 11.99 15.53
#